data_AF-A0A4P0XR52-F1
#
_entry.id   AF-A0A4P0XR52-F1
#
_cell.length_a   1.000
_cell.length_b   1.000
_cell.length_c   1.000
_cell.angle_alpha   90.00
_cell.angle_beta   90.00
_cell.angle_gamma   90.00
#
_symmetry.space_group_name_H-M   'P 1'
#
loop_
_entity.id
_entity.type
_entity.pdbx_description
1 polymer ?
#
loop_
_entity_poly.entity_id
_entity_poly.type
_entity_poly.pdbx_seq_one_letter_code
_entity_poly.pdbx_strand_id
1 'polypeptide(L)' 'MKPIAANIDQIVVVSAILPELSLNIIDRYLVACEAQDIEPLIVLNKIDLLDDDGSALRQ' A
#
# COMPACT_ATOMS: atom_id res chain seq x y z
N MET A 1 -7.38 20.74 -3.34
CA MET A 1 -6.72 19.61 -4.02
C MET A 1 -7.34 19.48 -5.41
N LYS A 2 -6.57 19.24 -6.47
CA LYS A 2 -7.14 18.94 -7.79
C LYS A 2 -7.54 17.45 -7.82
N PRO A 3 -8.76 17.08 -8.28
CA PRO A 3 -9.12 15.69 -8.42
C PRO A 3 -8.19 15.01 -9.44
N ILE A 4 -7.66 13.85 -9.06
CA ILE A 4 -6.75 13.04 -9.90
C ILE A 4 -7.46 11.87 -10.59
N ALA A 5 -8.63 11.46 -10.07
CA ALA A 5 -9.49 10.38 -10.57
C ALA A 5 -10.93 10.58 -10.07
N ALA A 6 -11.90 9.88 -10.66
CA ALA A 6 -13.32 9.88 -10.26
C ALA A 6 -13.97 8.53 -10.63
N ASN A 7 -15.09 8.19 -9.99
CA ASN A 7 -15.85 6.95 -10.20
C ASN A 7 -14.99 5.69 -10.02
N ILE A 8 -14.22 5.63 -8.92
CA ILE A 8 -13.37 4.50 -8.58
C ILE A 8 -14.09 3.62 -7.58
N ASP A 9 -14.23 2.33 -7.90
CA ASP A 9 -14.88 1.35 -7.02
C ASP A 9 -13.89 0.69 -6.04
N GLN A 10 -12.58 0.74 -6.32
CA GLN A 10 -11.56 0.09 -5.50
C GLN A 10 -10.22 0.83 -5.57
N ILE A 11 -9.57 0.99 -4.42
CA ILE A 11 -8.22 1.55 -4.31
C ILE A 11 -7.25 0.44 -3.90
N VAL A 12 -6.21 0.23 -4.70
CA VAL A 12 -5.15 -0.76 -4.40
C VAL A 12 -3.90 -0.04 -3.92
N VAL A 13 -3.58 -0.19 -2.63
CA VAL A 13 -2.41 0.41 -1.99
C VAL A 13 -1.25 -0.57 -2.09
N VAL A 14 -0.34 -0.33 -3.04
CA VAL A 14 0.83 -1.17 -3.28
C VAL A 14 2.03 -0.64 -2.49
N SER A 15 2.59 -1.47 -1.62
CA SER A 15 3.83 -1.19 -0.87
C SER A 15 4.86 -2.30 -1.08
N ALA A 16 6.13 -2.05 -0.79
CA ALA A 16 7.19 -3.05 -0.92
C ALA A 16 8.20 -2.91 0.22
N ILE A 17 8.93 -3.99 0.52
CA ILE A 17 9.95 -3.99 1.58
C ILE A 17 11.13 -3.08 1.25
N LEU A 18 11.55 -3.05 -0.02
CA LEU A 18 12.63 -2.19 -0.52
C LEU A 18 12.11 -1.11 -1.49
N PRO A 19 12.56 0.16 -1.35
CA PRO A 19 13.63 0.63 -0.43
C PRO A 19 13.20 0.76 1.04
N GLU A 20 11.92 1.01 1.32
CA GLU A 20 11.37 1.04 2.69
C GLU A 20 9.86 0.78 2.63
N LEU A 21 9.36 -0.05 3.55
CA LEU A 21 7.93 -0.20 3.81
C LEU A 21 7.45 0.93 4.74
N SER A 22 6.79 1.94 4.18
CA SER A 22 6.25 3.06 4.97
C SER A 22 4.79 2.82 5.39
N LEU A 23 4.59 2.47 6.67
CA LEU A 23 3.24 2.32 7.24
C LEU A 23 2.43 3.63 7.22
N ASN A 24 3.11 4.78 7.39
CA ASN A 24 2.45 6.09 7.32
C ASN A 24 1.78 6.33 5.95
N ILE A 25 2.38 5.86 4.85
CA ILE A 25 1.75 5.96 3.53
C ILE A 25 0.47 5.11 3.49
N ILE A 26 0.53 3.87 3.99
CA ILE A 26 -0.62 2.98 4.06
C ILE A 26 -1.75 3.63 4.87
N ASP A 27 -1.45 4.11 6.08
CA ASP A 27 -2.43 4.76 6.95
C ASP A 27 -3.11 5.96 6.28
N ARG A 28 -2.35 6.78 5.55
CA ARG A 28 -2.91 7.93 4.82
C ARG A 28 -3.84 7.50 3.69
N TYR A 29 -3.55 6.40 3.00
CA TYR A 29 -4.46 5.86 2.00
C TYR A 29 -5.69 5.20 2.63
N LEU A 30 -5.55 4.53 3.78
CA LEU A 30 -6.71 4.00 4.53
C LEU A 30 -7.67 5.13 4.93
N VAL A 31 -7.14 6.23 5.46
CA VAL A 31 -7.94 7.43 5.76
C VAL A 31 -8.64 7.99 4.52
N ALA A 32 -7.96 8.00 3.37
CA ALA A 32 -8.54 8.47 2.12
C ALA A 32 -9.63 7.52 1.58
N CYS A 33 -9.46 6.21 1.72
CA CYS A 33 -10.43 5.20 1.31
C CYS A 33 -11.70 5.30 2.17
N GLU A 34 -11.54 5.37 3.49
CA GLU A 34 -12.64 5.55 4.43
C GLU A 34 -13.42 6.85 4.16
N ALA A 35 -12.71 7.95 3.89
CA ALA A 35 -13.34 9.24 3.57
C ALA A 35 -14.11 9.24 2.23
N GLN A 36 -13.94 8.22 1.40
CA GLN A 36 -14.63 8.06 0.11
C GLN A 36 -15.58 6.86 0.09
N ASP A 37 -15.72 6.14 1.21
CA ASP A 37 -16.51 4.89 1.30
C ASP A 37 -16.07 3.84 0.27
N ILE A 38 -14.75 3.72 0.05
CA ILE A 38 -14.14 2.76 -0.87
C ILE A 38 -13.41 1.69 -0.05
N GLU A 39 -13.64 0.42 -0.34
CA GLU A 39 -12.91 -0.68 0.31
C GLU A 39 -11.45 -0.73 -0.18
N PRO A 40 -10.46 -0.59 0.72
CA PRO A 40 -9.05 -0.62 0.35
C PRO A 40 -8.54 -2.05 0.14
N LEU A 41 -7.70 -2.26 -0.88
CA LEU A 41 -6.92 -3.49 -1.05
C LEU A 41 -5.43 -3.20 -0.83
N ILE A 42 -4.85 -3.77 0.22
CA ILE A 42 -3.41 -3.66 0.49
C ILE A 42 -2.66 -4.76 -0.25
N VAL A 43 -1.64 -4.39 -1.01
CA VAL A 43 -0.75 -5.32 -1.71
C VAL A 43 0.68 -5.11 -1.26
N LEU A 44 1.28 -6.14 -0.66
CA LEU A 44 2.72 -6.19 -0.43
C LEU A 44 3.40 -6.79 -1.66
N ASN A 45 4.11 -5.96 -2.40
CA ASN A 45 4.89 -6.32 -3.56
C ASN A 45 6.34 -6.65 -3.18
N LYS A 46 7.03 -7.36 -4.08
CA LYS A 46 8.44 -7.79 -3.93
C LYS A 46 8.67 -8.73 -2.74
N ILE A 47 7.74 -9.63 -2.47
CA ILE A 47 7.88 -10.63 -1.41
C ILE A 47 9.02 -11.63 -1.67
N ASP A 48 9.49 -11.72 -2.92
CA ASP A 48 10.70 -12.46 -3.31
C ASP A 48 11.98 -11.94 -2.63
N LEU A 49 11.93 -10.74 -2.04
CA LEU A 49 13.01 -10.14 -1.27
C LEU A 49 12.95 -10.47 0.23
N LEU A 50 11.98 -11.29 0.66
CA LEU A 50 11.88 -11.79 2.02
C LEU A 50 12.52 -13.17 2.14
N ASP A 51 13.09 -13.47 3.30
CA ASP A 51 13.33 -14.85 3.71
C ASP A 51 12.05 -15.51 4.26
N ASP A 52 12.14 -16.80 4.55
CA ASP A 52 11.02 -17.60 5.08
C ASP A 52 10.51 -17.08 6.45
N ASP A 53 11.34 -16.34 7.18
CA ASP A 53 11.00 -15.71 8.46
C ASP A 53 10.39 -14.30 8.28
N GLY A 54 10.21 -13.84 7.03
CA GLY A 54 9.62 -12.54 6.69
C GLY A 54 10.56 -11.35 6.91
N SER A 55 11.86 -11.59 7.07
CA SER A 55 12.90 -10.56 7.14
C SER A 55 13.42 -10.23 5.74
N ALA A 56 13.81 -8.97 5.53
CA ALA A 56 14.41 -8.57 4.28
C ALA A 56 15.74 -9.32 4.06
N LEU A 57 15.88 -9.97 2.90
CA LEU A 57 17.14 -10.56 2.48
C LEU A 57 18.22 -9.47 2.52
N ARG A 58 19.24 -9.66 3.36
CA ARG A 58 20.41 -8.78 3.39
C ARG A 58 21.15 -8.95 2.07
N GLN A 59 21.07 -7.95 1.19
CA GLN A 59 21.93 -7.82 0.01
C GLN A 59 23.18 -7.02 0.35
#